data_AF-A0A375I9M1-F1
#
_entry.id   AF-A0A375I9M1-F1
#
_cell.length_a   1.000
_cell.length_b   1.000
_cell.length_c   1.000
_cell.angle_alpha   90.00
_cell.angle_beta   90.00
_cell.angle_gamma   90.00
#
_symmetry.space_group_name_H-M   'P 1'
#
loop_
_entity.id
_entity.type
_entity.pdbx_description
1 polymer ?
#
loop_
_entity_poly.entity_id
_entity_poly.type
_entity_poly.pdbx_seq_one_letter_code
_entity_poly.pdbx_strand_id
1 'polypeptide(L)'
;MRDANLPHLPTLYLVEPSGSLRARQLNMLARISGIRVIAAGASASAELASLTHYHPDIVVIGLRSASARALHDIRAIRSALPDCVLVVVVDPLAQPLRHACLKAGSDYCFDRTLELEALRATLDRLAANAYH
;
A
#
# COMPACT_ATOMS: atom_id res chain seq x y z
N MET A 1 -3.37 -30.05 22.08
CA MET A 1 -3.25 -30.20 20.61
C MET A 1 -2.64 -28.90 20.14
N ARG A 2 -1.41 -28.95 19.60
CA ARG A 2 -0.64 -27.75 19.26
C ARG A 2 -1.33 -27.04 18.09
N ASP A 3 -1.94 -25.88 18.33
CA ASP A 3 -2.13 -24.91 17.25
C ASP A 3 -0.73 -24.47 16.84
N ALA A 4 -0.24 -25.08 15.76
CA ALA A 4 0.94 -24.63 15.08
C ALA A 4 0.66 -23.19 14.66
N ASN A 5 1.29 -22.24 15.34
CA ASN A 5 1.33 -20.82 15.01
C ASN A 5 1.96 -20.71 13.61
N LEU A 6 1.14 -20.94 12.58
CA LEU A 6 1.49 -20.65 11.20
C LEU A 6 1.72 -19.15 11.17
N PRO A 7 2.93 -18.68 10.85
CA PRO A 7 3.18 -17.26 10.82
C PRO A 7 2.18 -16.60 9.87
N HIS A 8 1.41 -15.65 10.40
CA HIS A 8 0.46 -14.89 9.61
C HIS A 8 1.26 -13.99 8.66
N LEU A 9 1.39 -14.44 7.42
CA LEU A 9 1.96 -13.65 6.33
C LEU A 9 1.16 -12.37 6.15
N PRO A 10 1.77 -11.18 6.28
CA PRO A 10 1.13 -9.90 6.00
C PRO A 10 0.44 -9.92 4.64
N THR A 11 -0.81 -9.51 4.64
CA THR A 11 -1.65 -9.39 3.46
C THR A 11 -1.53 -7.99 2.87
N LEU A 12 -1.41 -7.92 1.54
CA LEU A 12 -1.26 -6.67 0.82
C LEU A 12 -2.38 -6.47 -0.19
N TYR A 13 -2.97 -5.28 -0.19
CA TYR A 13 -3.91 -4.82 -1.20
C TYR A 13 -3.29 -3.70 -2.03
N LEU A 14 -3.31 -3.85 -3.36
CA LEU A 14 -2.80 -2.82 -4.28
C LEU A 14 -3.95 -2.01 -4.89
N VAL A 15 -3.90 -0.69 -4.79
CA VAL A 15 -4.81 0.23 -5.49
C VAL A 15 -4.00 1.04 -6.49
N GLU A 16 -4.10 0.73 -7.78
CA GLU A 16 -3.37 1.44 -8.85
C GLU A 16 -4.27 1.61 -10.07
N PRO A 17 -4.65 2.85 -10.45
CA PRO A 17 -5.54 3.12 -11.58
C PRO A 17 -5.01 2.64 -12.93
N SER A 18 -3.70 2.78 -13.17
CA SER A 18 -3.10 2.39 -14.44
C SER A 18 -2.93 0.88 -14.52
N GLY A 19 -3.64 0.22 -15.44
CA GLY A 19 -3.58 -1.24 -15.59
C GLY A 19 -2.16 -1.76 -15.88
N SER A 20 -1.36 -1.03 -16.67
CA SER A 20 0.02 -1.40 -16.96
C SER A 20 0.94 -1.23 -15.75
N LEU A 21 0.78 -0.14 -14.98
CA LEU A 21 1.53 0.05 -13.73
C LEU A 21 1.12 -0.97 -12.68
N ARG A 22 -0.18 -1.26 -12.57
CA ARG A 22 -0.72 -2.27 -11.66
C ARG A 22 -0.10 -3.64 -11.94
N ALA A 23 -0.06 -4.07 -13.20
CA ALA A 23 0.60 -5.32 -13.58
C ALA A 23 2.11 -5.33 -13.23
N ARG A 24 2.82 -4.23 -13.50
CA ARG A 24 4.24 -4.10 -13.15
C ARG A 24 4.47 -4.14 -11.64
N GLN A 25 3.64 -3.46 -10.86
CA GLN A 25 3.72 -3.44 -9.40
C GLN A 25 3.39 -4.81 -8.83
N LEU A 26 2.36 -5.49 -9.32
CA LEU A 26 2.05 -6.87 -8.90
C LEU A 26 3.22 -7.83 -9.14
N ASN A 27 3.87 -7.74 -10.31
CA ASN A 27 5.07 -8.54 -10.59
C ASN A 27 6.24 -8.23 -9.63
N MET A 28 6.41 -6.97 -9.22
CA MET A 28 7.43 -6.59 -8.25
C MET A 28 7.08 -7.07 -6.83
N LEU A 29 5.83 -6.88 -6.41
CA LEU A 29 5.32 -7.28 -5.10
C LEU A 29 5.32 -8.80 -4.92
N ALA A 30 5.03 -9.56 -5.98
CA ALA A 30 5.09 -11.03 -5.96
C ALA A 30 6.50 -11.59 -5.71
N ARG A 31 7.55 -10.77 -5.86
CA ARG A 31 8.95 -11.16 -5.58
C ARG A 31 9.37 -10.85 -4.14
N ILE A 32 8.48 -10.25 -3.34
CA ILE A 32 8.73 -9.94 -1.93
C ILE A 32 8.30 -11.16 -1.12
N SER A 33 9.27 -11.95 -0.69
CA SER A 33 9.05 -13.07 0.22
C SER A 33 8.49 -12.56 1.54
N GLY A 34 7.51 -13.27 2.09
CA GLY A 34 6.92 -12.91 3.38
C GLY A 34 5.74 -11.93 3.29
N ILE A 35 5.28 -11.54 2.10
CA ILE A 35 4.03 -10.80 1.89
C ILE A 35 3.13 -11.58 0.94
N ARG A 36 1.82 -11.61 1.23
CA ARG A 36 0.82 -12.18 0.34
C ARG A 36 -0.04 -11.09 -0.25
N VAL A 37 0.07 -10.86 -1.56
CA VAL A 37 -0.85 -9.97 -2.27
C VAL A 37 -2.20 -10.66 -2.41
N ILE A 38 -3.24 -10.14 -1.76
CA ILE A 38 -4.56 -10.78 -1.70
C ILE A 38 -5.54 -10.25 -2.74
N ALA A 39 -5.36 -9.01 -3.18
CA ALA A 39 -6.22 -8.37 -4.16
C ALA A 39 -5.57 -7.11 -4.74
N ALA A 40 -6.13 -6.66 -5.87
CA ALA A 40 -5.72 -5.43 -6.51
C ALA A 40 -6.90 -4.76 -7.21
N GLY A 41 -6.93 -3.42 -7.18
CA GLY A 41 -8.01 -2.61 -7.71
C GLY A 41 -7.54 -1.31 -8.34
N ALA A 42 -8.48 -0.55 -8.90
CA ALA A 42 -8.16 0.63 -9.71
C ALA A 42 -8.36 1.97 -8.99
N SER A 43 -9.17 2.04 -7.94
CA SER A 43 -9.50 3.32 -7.29
C SER A 43 -9.92 3.12 -5.84
N ALA A 44 -9.41 3.96 -4.93
CA ALA A 44 -9.77 3.91 -3.52
C ALA A 44 -11.29 3.92 -3.29
N SER A 45 -12.04 4.76 -4.03
CA SER A 45 -13.50 4.83 -3.87
C SER A 45 -14.24 3.57 -4.31
N ALA A 46 -13.75 2.87 -5.33
CA ALA A 46 -14.37 1.62 -5.80
C ALA A 46 -13.98 0.43 -4.90
N GLU A 47 -12.77 0.47 -4.34
CA GLU A 47 -12.21 -0.62 -3.56
C GLU A 47 -12.50 -0.52 -2.06
N LEU A 48 -13.11 0.58 -1.57
CA LEU A 48 -13.28 0.80 -0.14
C LEU A 48 -14.06 -0.34 0.55
N ALA A 49 -15.12 -0.84 -0.09
CA ALA A 49 -15.90 -1.97 0.43
C ALA A 49 -15.05 -3.25 0.51
N SER A 50 -14.26 -3.54 -0.53
CA SER A 50 -13.33 -4.68 -0.56
C SER A 50 -12.25 -4.53 0.51
N LEU A 51 -11.67 -3.34 0.64
CA LEU A 51 -10.65 -3.03 1.64
C LEU A 51 -11.18 -3.28 3.07
N THR A 52 -12.39 -2.81 3.38
CA THR A 52 -13.03 -3.07 4.68
C THR A 52 -13.43 -4.53 4.88
N HIS A 53 -13.73 -5.26 3.81
CA HIS A 53 -14.08 -6.67 3.89
C HIS A 53 -12.85 -7.56 4.13
N TYR A 54 -11.75 -7.30 3.43
CA TYR A 54 -10.53 -8.08 3.52
C TYR A 54 -9.63 -7.70 4.68
N HIS A 55 -9.72 -6.46 5.17
CA HIS A 55 -8.91 -5.93 6.26
C HIS A 55 -7.40 -6.20 6.10
N PRO A 56 -6.79 -5.76 4.97
CA PRO A 56 -5.39 -6.06 4.68
C PRO A 56 -4.45 -5.40 5.70
N ASP A 57 -3.35 -6.08 6.00
CA ASP A 57 -2.29 -5.54 6.86
C ASP A 57 -1.58 -4.35 6.20
N ILE A 58 -1.46 -4.38 4.87
CA ILE A 58 -0.77 -3.37 4.07
C ILE A 58 -1.66 -2.93 2.91
N VAL A 59 -1.81 -1.62 2.73
CA VAL A 59 -2.41 -1.04 1.52
C VAL A 59 -1.36 -0.22 0.78
N VAL A 60 -1.10 -0.57 -0.48
CA VAL A 60 -0.27 0.25 -1.37
C VAL A 60 -1.20 0.99 -2.32
N ILE A 61 -1.23 2.31 -2.25
CA ILE A 61 -2.02 3.16 -3.14
C ILE A 61 -1.12 3.97 -4.07
N GLY A 62 -1.37 3.80 -5.36
CA GLY A 62 -0.80 4.60 -6.43
C GLY A 62 -1.57 5.89 -6.65
N LEU A 63 -0.88 7.02 -6.51
CA LEU A 63 -1.43 8.35 -6.76
C LEU A 63 -0.66 9.05 -7.89
N ARG A 64 -1.35 9.97 -8.55
CA ARG A 64 -0.75 10.94 -9.49
C ARG A 64 -0.64 12.28 -8.77
N SER A 65 0.50 12.94 -8.92
CA SER A 65 0.78 14.23 -8.24
C SER A 65 -0.27 15.31 -8.55
N ALA A 66 -0.80 15.32 -9.77
CA ALA A 66 -1.85 16.25 -10.20
C ALA A 66 -3.30 15.88 -9.76
N SER A 67 -3.49 14.80 -8.98
CA SER A 67 -4.84 14.38 -8.58
C SER A 67 -5.38 15.23 -7.43
N ALA A 68 -6.45 15.98 -7.69
CA ALA A 68 -7.18 16.72 -6.64
C ALA A 68 -7.74 15.81 -5.54
N ARG A 69 -7.89 14.50 -5.81
CA ARG A 69 -8.42 13.50 -4.87
C ARG A 69 -7.34 12.75 -4.10
N ALA A 70 -6.05 12.97 -4.39
CA ALA A 70 -4.95 12.22 -3.77
C ALA A 70 -5.05 12.17 -2.23
N LEU A 71 -5.23 13.32 -1.58
CA LEU A 71 -5.34 13.39 -0.12
C LEU A 71 -6.68 12.87 0.42
N HIS A 72 -7.75 13.01 -0.37
CA HIS A 72 -9.06 12.48 0.00
C HIS A 72 -9.03 10.95 0.07
N ASP A 73 -8.42 10.32 -0.93
CA ASP A 73 -8.33 8.85 -1.02
C ASP A 73 -7.48 8.27 0.12
N ILE A 74 -6.39 8.95 0.51
CA ILE A 74 -5.60 8.58 1.70
C ILE A 74 -6.45 8.63 2.97
N ARG A 75 -7.16 9.74 3.20
CA ARG A 75 -8.02 9.91 4.38
C ARG A 75 -9.15 8.88 4.44
N ALA A 76 -9.77 8.59 3.29
CA ALA A 76 -10.84 7.61 3.20
C ALA A 76 -10.34 6.21 3.60
N ILE A 77 -9.19 5.79 3.09
CA ILE A 77 -8.59 4.49 3.45
C ILE A 77 -8.18 4.48 4.92
N ARG A 78 -7.47 5.51 5.41
CA ARG A 78 -7.04 5.57 6.81
C ARG A 78 -8.22 5.54 7.78
N SER A 79 -9.33 6.20 7.44
CA SER A 79 -10.54 6.21 8.27
C SER A 79 -11.23 4.84 8.30
N ALA A 80 -11.21 4.11 7.17
CA ALA A 80 -11.88 2.81 7.06
C ALA A 80 -11.04 1.67 7.64
N LEU A 81 -9.72 1.78 7.55
CA LEU A 81 -8.74 0.84 8.08
C LEU A 81 -7.78 1.66 8.95
N PRO A 82 -8.00 1.82 10.26
CA PRO A 82 -7.14 2.63 11.14
C PRO A 82 -5.84 1.93 11.58
N ASP A 83 -5.77 0.61 11.41
CA ASP A 83 -4.61 -0.19 11.84
C ASP A 83 -3.73 -0.71 10.69
N CYS A 84 -4.18 -0.57 9.43
CA CYS A 84 -3.36 -1.01 8.30
C CYS A 84 -2.12 -0.11 8.12
N VAL A 85 -1.04 -0.67 7.57
CA VAL A 85 0.09 0.11 7.06
C VAL A 85 -0.28 0.68 5.69
N LEU A 86 -0.46 2.00 5.62
CA LEU A 86 -0.84 2.71 4.41
C LEU A 86 0.39 3.30 3.71
N VAL A 87 0.74 2.71 2.56
CA VAL A 87 1.87 3.10 1.72
C VAL A 87 1.37 3.83 0.48
N VAL A 88 1.84 5.05 0.27
CA VAL A 88 1.53 5.86 -0.91
C VAL A 88 2.69 5.84 -1.89
N VAL A 89 2.40 5.64 -3.17
CA VAL A 89 3.37 5.71 -4.27
C VAL A 89 2.93 6.79 -5.27
N VAL A 90 3.76 7.81 -5.48
CA VAL A 90 3.42 9.01 -6.26
C VAL A 90 4.35 9.18 -7.45
N ASP A 91 3.84 9.71 -8.56
CA ASP A 91 4.62 10.03 -9.76
C ASP A 91 4.36 11.48 -10.23
N PRO A 92 5.42 12.32 -10.34
CA PRO A 92 6.62 12.39 -9.51
C PRO A 92 6.34 13.10 -8.17
N LEU A 93 7.12 12.79 -7.13
CA LEU A 93 6.88 13.22 -5.75
C LEU A 93 7.65 14.49 -5.39
N ALA A 94 6.94 15.59 -5.22
CA ALA A 94 7.49 16.82 -4.64
C ALA A 94 7.42 16.81 -3.10
N GLN A 95 8.34 17.49 -2.43
CA GLN A 95 8.39 17.57 -0.95
C GLN A 95 7.08 18.06 -0.30
N PRO A 96 6.40 19.11 -0.80
CA PRO A 96 5.12 19.53 -0.23
C PRO A 96 4.04 18.44 -0.30
N LEU A 97 4.03 17.66 -1.38
CA LEU A 97 3.08 16.57 -1.56
C LEU A 97 3.39 15.39 -0.63
N ARG A 98 4.66 15.04 -0.44
CA ARG A 98 5.06 14.01 0.54
C ARG A 98 4.54 14.36 1.94
N HIS A 99 4.77 15.59 2.37
CA HIS A 99 4.31 16.06 3.67
C HIS A 99 2.78 16.06 3.78
N ALA A 100 2.08 16.41 2.70
CA ALA A 100 0.63 16.36 2.65
C ALA A 100 0.08 14.93 2.73
N CYS A 101 0.71 13.95 2.06
CA CYS A 101 0.34 12.54 2.15
C CYS A 101 0.49 12.00 3.57
N LEU A 102 1.63 12.25 4.21
CA LEU A 102 1.89 11.84 5.59
C LEU A 102 0.87 12.46 6.56
N LYS A 103 0.61 13.77 6.44
CA LYS A 103 -0.44 14.46 7.22
C LYS A 103 -1.85 13.92 6.96
N ALA A 104 -2.12 13.37 5.78
CA ALA A 104 -3.40 12.77 5.44
C ALA A 104 -3.59 11.36 6.04
N GLY A 105 -2.54 10.75 6.60
CA GLY A 105 -2.62 9.49 7.33
C GLY A 105 -1.87 8.32 6.70
N SER A 106 -1.03 8.54 5.69
CA SER A 106 -0.13 7.48 5.20
C SER A 106 1.05 7.28 6.14
N ASP A 107 1.44 6.03 6.39
CA ASP A 107 2.64 5.69 7.16
C ASP A 107 3.91 5.88 6.33
N TYR A 108 3.81 5.65 5.02
CA TYR A 108 4.91 5.81 4.08
C TYR A 108 4.45 6.50 2.80
N CYS A 109 5.34 7.28 2.19
CA CYS A 109 5.12 7.90 0.89
C CYS A 109 6.42 7.83 0.08
N PHE A 110 6.35 7.30 -1.14
CA PHE A 110 7.50 7.08 -2.03
C PHE A 110 7.28 7.67 -3.41
N ASP A 111 8.35 8.16 -4.02
CA ASP A 111 8.43 8.46 -5.44
C ASP A 111 8.49 7.15 -6.24
N ARG A 112 7.54 6.96 -7.16
CA ARG A 112 7.43 5.76 -8.01
C ARG A 112 8.65 5.57 -8.91
N THR A 113 9.33 6.65 -9.27
CA THR A 113 10.45 6.67 -10.23
C THR A 113 11.80 6.61 -9.55
N LEU A 114 11.95 7.24 -8.37
CA LEU A 114 13.24 7.36 -7.68
C LEU A 114 13.39 6.45 -6.45
N GLU A 115 12.28 6.07 -5.81
CA GLU A 115 12.31 5.41 -4.49
C GLU A 115 11.74 3.99 -4.52
N LEU A 116 11.77 3.33 -5.69
CA LEU A 116 11.27 1.96 -5.85
C LEU A 116 12.03 0.96 -4.96
N GLU A 117 13.34 1.14 -4.82
CA GLU A 117 14.17 0.30 -3.94
C GLU A 117 13.85 0.53 -2.46
N ALA A 118 13.59 1.78 -2.06
CA ALA A 118 13.21 2.12 -0.69
C ALA A 118 11.82 1.57 -0.32
N LEU A 119 10.87 1.58 -1.27
CA LEU A 119 9.59 0.90 -1.14
C LEU A 119 9.80 -0.61 -0.89
N ARG A 120 10.62 -1.27 -1.73
CA ARG A 120 10.89 -2.70 -1.60
C ARG A 120 11.55 -3.04 -0.26
N ALA A 121 12.56 -2.30 0.16
CA ALA A 121 13.23 -2.48 1.45
C ALA A 121 12.29 -2.26 2.64
N THR A 122 11.34 -1.35 2.51
CA THR A 122 10.30 -1.14 3.54
C THR A 122 9.36 -2.32 3.63
N LEU A 123 8.91 -2.84 2.49
CA LEU A 123 8.06 -4.03 2.46
C LEU A 123 8.79 -5.28 2.98
N ASP A 124 10.07 -5.47 2.63
CA ASP A 124 10.89 -6.57 3.18
C ASP A 124 10.98 -6.50 4.72
N ARG A 125 11.14 -5.30 5.28
CA ARG A 125 11.16 -5.10 6.74
C ARG A 125 9.81 -5.34 7.40
N LEU A 126 8.72 -4.90 6.77
CA LEU A 126 7.36 -5.19 7.26
C LEU A 126 7.09 -6.70 7.25
N ALA A 127 7.55 -7.39 6.21
CA ALA A 127 7.48 -8.85 6.12
C ALA A 127 8.21 -9.51 7.29
N ALA A 128 9.45 -9.10 7.57
CA ALA A 128 10.26 -9.66 8.65
C ALA A 128 9.66 -9.42 10.06
N ASN A 129 9.09 -8.25 10.29
CA ASN A 129 8.51 -7.88 11.59
C ASN A 129 7.26 -8.70 11.95
N ALA A 130 6.55 -9.26 10.97
CA ALA A 130 5.38 -10.09 11.22
C ALA A 130 5.69 -11.48 11.79
N TYR A 131 6.98 -11.86 11.82
CA TYR A 131 7.46 -13.14 12.36
C TYR A 131 8.04 -13.03 13.78
N HIS A 132 7.95 -11.86 14.42
CA HIS A 132 8.41 -11.60 15.80
C HIS A 132 7.23 -11.50 16.76
#